data_AF-A0AAV0BXV9-F1
#
_entry.id   AF-A0AAV0BXV9-F1
#
_cell.length_a   1.000
_cell.length_b   1.000
_cell.length_c   1.000
_cell.angle_alpha   90.00
_cell.angle_beta   90.00
_cell.angle_gamma   90.00
#
_symmetry.space_group_name_H-M   'P 1'
#
loop_
_entity.id
_entity.type
_entity.pdbx_description
1 polymer ?
#
loop_
_entity_poly.entity_id
_entity_poly.type
_entity_poly.pdbx_seq_one_letter_code
_entity_poly.pdbx_strand_id
1 'polypeptide(L)'
;MATQSTFKKAKITLRSFYKPSTSTQSRQELNVPIETPNISSTHEEVVSDTPEIERDPGKRKKISDWPFEKRDEIRRSYLMLGPYQPKLNFYKGRVYKDRVRRFQATWFNEFNWLEYSPTTHKAY
;
A
#
# COMPACT_ATOMS: atom_id res chain seq x y z
N MET A 1 -11.16 -57.79 10.45
CA MET A 1 -10.45 -56.95 11.44
C MET A 1 -9.77 -55.82 10.67
N ALA A 2 -10.21 -54.57 10.82
CA ALA A 2 -9.69 -53.43 10.05
C ALA A 2 -8.76 -52.59 10.93
N THR A 3 -7.51 -52.39 10.47
CA THR A 3 -6.49 -51.59 11.15
C THR A 3 -6.63 -50.12 10.76
N GLN A 4 -6.74 -49.22 11.75
CA GLN A 4 -6.74 -47.77 11.52
C GLN A 4 -5.29 -47.26 11.52
N SER A 5 -4.83 -46.76 10.38
CA SER A 5 -3.57 -46.05 10.22
C SER A 5 -3.68 -44.61 10.73
N THR A 6 -2.81 -44.19 11.63
CA THR A 6 -2.81 -42.83 12.19
C THR A 6 -1.67 -42.00 11.59
N PHE A 7 -2.02 -40.94 10.86
CA PHE A 7 -1.07 -39.95 10.38
C PHE A 7 -0.95 -38.79 11.38
N LYS A 8 0.23 -38.60 11.95
CA LYS A 8 0.54 -37.48 12.85
C LYS A 8 0.82 -36.22 12.04
N LYS A 9 0.04 -35.16 12.23
CA LYS A 9 0.28 -33.84 11.62
C LYS A 9 1.33 -33.08 12.42
N ALA A 10 2.43 -32.71 11.79
CA ALA A 10 3.42 -31.80 12.37
C ALA A 10 2.88 -30.36 12.35
N LYS A 11 3.03 -29.64 13.48
CA LYS A 11 2.62 -28.24 13.62
C LYS A 11 3.80 -27.34 13.21
N ILE A 12 3.86 -26.93 11.95
CA ILE A 12 4.80 -25.92 11.48
C ILE A 12 4.33 -24.56 12.03
N THR A 13 5.11 -23.96 12.93
CA THR A 13 4.79 -22.66 13.52
C THR A 13 5.50 -21.56 12.75
N LEU A 14 4.86 -20.39 12.59
CA LEU A 14 5.39 -19.25 11.83
C LEU A 14 6.79 -18.80 12.30
N ARG A 15 7.13 -19.09 13.57
CA ARG A 15 8.42 -18.77 14.19
C ARG A 15 9.60 -19.58 13.63
N SER A 16 9.38 -20.70 12.94
CA SER A 16 10.49 -21.48 12.36
C SER A 16 11.16 -20.83 11.15
N PHE A 17 10.51 -19.83 10.54
CA PHE A 17 11.00 -19.18 9.33
C PHE A 17 11.90 -17.97 9.61
N TYR A 18 11.90 -17.44 10.83
CA TYR A 18 12.69 -16.28 11.21
C TYR A 18 13.91 -16.71 12.03
N LYS A 19 15.08 -16.76 11.37
CA LYS A 19 16.39 -16.73 12.04
C LYS A 19 16.88 -15.29 12.08
N PRO A 20 17.11 -14.68 13.25
CA PRO A 20 17.71 -13.36 13.33
C PRO A 20 19.21 -13.45 13.02
N SER A 21 19.66 -12.74 11.99
CA SER A 21 21.08 -12.51 11.72
C SER A 21 21.56 -11.36 12.62
N THR A 22 22.36 -11.65 13.64
CA THR A 22 23.06 -10.60 14.42
C THR A 22 24.26 -10.11 13.61
N SER A 23 24.05 -9.08 12.79
CA SER A 23 25.14 -8.26 12.26
C SER A 23 25.18 -6.95 13.05
N THR A 24 26.11 -6.88 13.98
CA THR A 24 26.53 -5.63 14.62
C THR A 24 27.33 -4.84 13.60
N GLN A 25 26.75 -3.76 13.07
CA GLN A 25 27.52 -2.70 12.41
C GLN A 25 27.28 -1.39 13.14
N SER A 26 28.33 -0.95 13.83
CA SER A 26 28.47 0.38 14.42
C SER A 26 28.32 1.46 13.35
N ARG A 27 27.35 2.35 13.52
CA ARG A 27 27.21 3.55 12.68
C ARG A 27 27.88 4.71 13.42
N GLN A 28 29.01 5.19 12.87
CA GLN A 28 29.62 6.44 13.31
C GLN A 28 28.75 7.61 12.85
N GLU A 29 28.41 8.49 13.77
CA GLU A 29 27.54 9.65 13.57
C GLU A 29 28.36 10.82 12.99
N LEU A 30 28.01 11.28 11.79
CA LEU A 30 28.54 12.51 11.21
C LEU A 30 27.52 13.63 11.44
N ASN A 31 27.85 14.54 12.34
CA ASN A 31 27.08 15.73 12.64
C ASN A 31 27.29 16.75 11.50
N VAL A 32 26.27 16.97 10.67
CA VAL A 32 26.21 18.09 9.72
C VAL A 32 25.02 18.97 10.09
N PRO A 33 25.18 20.30 10.24
CA PRO A 33 24.07 21.20 10.54
C PRO A 33 23.03 21.20 9.41
N ILE A 34 21.77 20.91 9.74
CA ILE A 34 20.64 20.99 8.82
C ILE A 34 20.11 22.43 8.83
N GLU A 35 20.49 23.22 7.83
CA GLU A 35 19.73 24.41 7.45
C GLU A 35 18.52 23.95 6.63
N THR A 36 17.31 24.17 7.14
CA THR A 36 16.06 23.86 6.44
C THR A 36 15.73 24.99 5.46
N PRO A 37 15.62 24.76 4.14
CA PRO A 37 14.92 25.70 3.29
C PRO A 37 13.41 25.54 3.53
N ASN A 38 12.79 26.63 3.93
CA ASN A 38 11.35 26.82 4.03
C ASN A 38 10.73 26.66 2.62
N ILE A 39 10.31 25.45 2.26
CA ILE A 39 9.60 25.20 1.02
C ILE A 39 8.12 25.53 1.26
N SER A 40 7.80 26.81 1.05
CA SER A 40 6.43 27.23 0.74
C SER A 40 5.92 26.35 -0.40
N SER A 41 4.84 25.63 -0.15
CA SER A 41 4.17 24.70 -1.06
C SER A 41 3.61 25.43 -2.29
N THR A 42 4.48 25.77 -3.22
CA THR A 42 4.12 26.12 -4.60
C THR A 42 3.74 24.82 -5.29
N HIS A 43 2.47 24.68 -5.60
CA HIS A 43 1.92 23.62 -6.44
C HIS A 43 2.37 23.89 -7.89
N GLU A 44 3.60 23.50 -8.19
CA GLU A 44 4.07 23.38 -9.57
C GLU A 44 3.18 22.33 -10.25
N GLU A 45 2.23 22.78 -11.08
CA GLU A 45 1.56 21.93 -12.04
C GLU A 45 2.61 21.41 -13.03
N VAL A 46 3.24 20.29 -12.68
CA VAL A 46 3.92 19.45 -13.64
C VAL A 46 2.82 18.92 -14.56
N VAL A 47 2.64 19.59 -15.70
CA VAL A 47 1.90 19.07 -16.86
C VAL A 47 2.66 17.83 -17.31
N SER A 48 2.32 16.71 -16.67
CA SER A 48 2.84 15.41 -17.02
C SER A 48 2.02 14.95 -18.20
N ASP A 49 2.68 14.62 -19.31
CA ASP A 49 2.15 13.79 -20.40
C ASP A 49 1.88 12.37 -19.87
N THR A 50 1.20 12.24 -18.74
CA THR A 50 0.74 10.97 -18.20
C THR A 50 -0.40 10.49 -19.09
N PRO A 51 -0.34 9.26 -19.60
CA PRO A 51 -1.51 8.68 -20.24
C PRO A 51 -2.69 8.80 -19.27
N GLU A 52 -3.88 9.13 -19.79
CA GLU A 52 -5.10 9.24 -19.00
C GLU A 52 -5.42 7.87 -18.38
N ILE A 53 -4.88 7.61 -17.19
CA ILE A 53 -5.00 6.35 -16.46
C ILE A 53 -5.83 6.53 -15.21
N GLU A 54 -6.75 5.59 -15.00
CA GLU A 54 -7.63 5.63 -13.83
C GLU A 54 -6.83 5.38 -12.55
N ARG A 55 -6.84 6.38 -11.68
CA ARG A 55 -6.11 6.35 -10.40
C ARG A 55 -6.84 5.58 -9.32
N ASP A 56 -8.16 5.62 -9.31
CA ASP A 56 -8.98 4.98 -8.29
C ASP A 56 -8.77 3.45 -8.34
N PRO A 57 -8.23 2.81 -7.28
CA PRO A 57 -7.97 1.36 -7.27
C PRO A 57 -9.24 0.53 -7.48
N GLY A 58 -10.41 1.07 -7.11
CA GLY A 58 -11.69 0.40 -7.32
C GLY A 58 -12.15 0.39 -8.78
N LYS A 59 -11.60 1.26 -9.63
CA LYS A 59 -11.89 1.35 -11.07
C LYS A 59 -10.69 0.99 -11.95
N ARG A 60 -9.50 0.88 -11.35
CA ARG A 60 -8.24 0.57 -12.00
C ARG A 60 -8.32 -0.77 -12.73
N LYS A 61 -8.02 -0.77 -14.03
CA LYS A 61 -7.85 -2.01 -14.81
C LYS A 61 -6.62 -2.77 -14.31
N LYS A 62 -6.70 -4.10 -14.25
CA LYS A 62 -5.54 -4.92 -13.89
C LYS A 62 -4.45 -4.74 -14.95
N ILE A 63 -3.19 -4.82 -14.54
CA ILE A 63 -2.05 -4.68 -15.46
C ILE A 63 -2.10 -5.72 -16.59
N SER A 64 -2.63 -6.92 -16.32
CA SER A 64 -2.83 -7.98 -17.32
C SER A 64 -3.80 -7.61 -18.43
N ASP A 65 -4.77 -6.76 -18.14
CA ASP A 65 -5.88 -6.45 -19.05
C ASP A 65 -5.48 -5.41 -20.10
N TRP A 66 -4.34 -4.75 -19.90
CA TRP A 66 -3.73 -3.86 -20.89
C TRP A 66 -2.96 -4.65 -21.97
N PRO A 67 -2.88 -4.12 -23.20
CA PRO A 67 -2.02 -4.67 -24.26
C PRO A 67 -0.57 -4.79 -23.78
N PHE A 68 0.12 -5.87 -24.17
CA PHE A 68 1.47 -6.20 -23.69
C PHE A 68 2.45 -5.01 -23.81
N GLU A 69 2.43 -4.33 -24.96
CA GLU A 69 3.28 -3.17 -25.28
C GLU A 69 3.10 -2.00 -24.31
N LYS A 70 1.90 -1.81 -23.76
CA LYS A 70 1.58 -0.69 -22.85
C LYS A 70 1.74 -1.04 -21.37
N ARG A 71 1.88 -2.32 -21.01
CA ARG A 71 1.91 -2.73 -19.58
C ARG A 71 3.05 -2.07 -18.82
N ASP A 72 4.21 -1.93 -19.44
CA ASP A 72 5.39 -1.32 -18.81
C ASP A 72 5.20 0.17 -18.57
N GLU A 73 4.65 0.88 -19.56
CA GLU A 73 4.26 2.28 -19.45
C GLU A 73 3.25 2.50 -18.32
N ILE A 74 2.21 1.67 -18.27
CA ILE A 74 1.18 1.70 -17.23
C ILE A 74 1.75 1.39 -15.83
N ARG A 75 2.69 0.45 -15.71
CA ARG A 75 3.36 0.18 -14.41
C ARG A 75 4.17 1.38 -13.96
N ARG A 76 4.93 2.00 -14.88
CA ARG A 76 5.73 3.19 -14.57
C ARG A 76 4.85 4.36 -14.17
N SER A 77 3.74 4.60 -14.86
CA SER A 77 2.84 5.70 -14.51
C SER A 77 2.21 5.51 -13.13
N TYR A 78 1.75 4.31 -12.76
CA TYR A 78 1.27 4.06 -11.39
C TYR A 78 2.37 4.26 -10.33
N LEU A 79 3.60 3.82 -10.60
CA LEU A 79 4.73 4.01 -9.68
C LEU A 79 5.08 5.49 -9.49
N MET A 80 5.12 6.26 -10.59
CA MET A 80 5.40 7.70 -10.56
C MET A 80 4.34 8.48 -9.79
N LEU A 81 3.08 8.12 -9.98
CA LEU A 81 1.98 8.81 -9.31
C LEU A 81 1.81 8.36 -7.84
N GLY A 82 2.40 7.24 -7.43
CA GLY A 82 2.37 6.74 -6.05
C GLY A 82 0.99 6.21 -5.60
N PRO A 83 0.83 5.89 -4.31
CA PRO A 83 -0.41 5.33 -3.76
C PRO A 83 -1.57 6.33 -3.84
N TYR A 84 -2.77 5.84 -4.16
CA TYR A 84 -3.96 6.68 -4.24
C TYR A 84 -4.59 6.89 -2.85
N GLN A 85 -4.23 8.00 -2.21
CA GLN A 85 -4.63 8.36 -0.84
C GLN A 85 -5.47 9.66 -0.79
N PRO A 86 -6.72 9.63 -1.29
CA PRO A 86 -7.57 10.82 -1.30
C PRO A 86 -7.91 11.25 0.14
N LYS A 87 -7.74 12.54 0.44
CA LYS A 87 -8.20 13.16 1.69
C LYS A 87 -9.65 13.60 1.52
N LEU A 88 -10.59 12.81 2.06
CA LEU A 88 -12.01 13.13 2.00
C LEU A 88 -12.48 13.73 3.32
N ASN A 89 -13.41 14.68 3.24
CA ASN A 89 -14.10 15.21 4.43
C ASN A 89 -14.89 14.11 5.15
N PHE A 90 -15.40 13.13 4.40
CA PHE A 90 -16.15 12.01 4.94
C PHE A 90 -15.87 10.72 4.17
N TYR A 91 -15.52 9.66 4.90
CA TYR A 91 -15.40 8.30 4.37
C TYR A 91 -16.68 7.53 4.67
N LYS A 92 -17.30 6.98 3.63
CA LYS A 92 -18.56 6.24 3.79
C LYS A 92 -18.34 5.00 4.66
N GLY A 93 -19.16 4.88 5.70
CA GLY A 93 -19.18 3.73 6.59
C GLY A 93 -20.17 2.65 6.13
N ARG A 94 -19.97 1.43 6.62
CA ARG A 94 -20.91 0.31 6.50
C ARG A 94 -21.33 -0.15 7.89
N VAL A 95 -22.62 -0.45 8.04
CA VAL A 95 -23.16 -1.04 9.28
C VAL A 95 -22.76 -2.52 9.35
N TYR A 96 -22.25 -2.95 10.50
CA TYR A 96 -21.95 -4.34 10.80
C TYR A 96 -22.28 -4.62 12.27
N LYS A 97 -23.24 -5.52 12.54
CA LYS A 97 -23.69 -5.90 13.89
C LYS A 97 -23.89 -4.68 14.79
N ASP A 98 -24.79 -3.79 14.36
CA ASP A 98 -25.20 -2.56 15.06
C ASP A 98 -24.11 -1.49 15.26
N ARG A 99 -22.92 -1.70 14.67
CA ARG A 99 -21.84 -0.71 14.69
C ARG A 99 -21.53 -0.24 13.28
N VAL A 100 -21.35 1.07 13.12
CA VAL A 100 -20.88 1.64 11.85
C VAL A 100 -19.36 1.57 11.83
N ARG A 101 -18.81 0.85 10.85
CA ARG A 101 -17.36 0.81 10.59
C ARG A 101 -17.08 1.64 9.35
N ARG A 102 -16.08 2.52 9.40
CA ARG A 102 -15.66 3.35 8.27
C ARG A 102 -14.14 3.41 8.20
N PHE A 103 -13.64 3.67 7.01
CA PHE A 103 -12.23 3.94 6.80
C PHE A 103 -11.79 5.16 7.62
N GLN A 104 -10.61 5.10 8.23
CA GLN A 104 -10.03 6.23 8.98
C GLN A 104 -8.88 6.83 8.19
N ALA A 105 -8.92 8.14 7.92
CA ALA A 105 -7.86 8.82 7.19
C ALA A 105 -6.49 8.75 7.88
N THR A 106 -6.48 8.61 9.21
CA THR A 106 -5.24 8.45 10.00
C THR A 106 -4.45 7.22 9.58
N TRP A 107 -5.10 6.19 9.00
CA TRP A 107 -4.42 5.01 8.48
C TRP A 107 -3.47 5.32 7.33
N PHE A 108 -3.64 6.40 6.59
CA PHE A 108 -2.64 6.80 5.58
C PHE A 108 -1.29 7.18 6.19
N ASN A 109 -1.30 7.73 7.41
CA ASN A 109 -0.06 8.07 8.11
C ASN A 109 0.66 6.82 8.63
N GLU A 110 -0.10 5.78 8.99
CA GLU A 110 0.44 4.51 9.48
C GLU A 110 0.87 3.59 8.32
N PHE A 111 0.15 3.64 7.20
CA PHE A 111 0.32 2.74 6.07
C PHE A 111 0.52 3.55 4.78
N ASN A 112 1.78 3.81 4.44
CA ASN A 112 2.16 4.51 3.22
C ASN A 112 1.73 3.79 1.92
N TRP A 113 1.46 2.49 1.97
CA TRP A 113 1.03 1.69 0.82
C TRP A 113 -0.49 1.54 0.72
N LEU A 114 -1.25 1.96 1.74
CA LEU A 114 -2.69 1.78 1.78
C LEU A 114 -3.37 2.71 0.79
N GLU A 115 -4.24 2.18 -0.06
CA GLU A 115 -5.04 2.97 -0.99
C GLU A 115 -6.52 2.96 -0.58
N TYR A 116 -7.27 3.99 -0.97
CA TYR A 116 -8.72 4.04 -0.74
C TYR A 116 -9.46 4.43 -2.02
N SER A 117 -10.53 3.70 -2.33
CA SER A 117 -11.45 4.01 -3.41
C SER A 117 -12.67 4.77 -2.90
N PRO A 118 -12.87 6.05 -3.28
CA PRO A 118 -14.13 6.77 -3.03
C PRO A 118 -15.31 6.15 -3.78
N THR A 119 -15.06 5.50 -4.92
CA THR A 119 -16.11 4.86 -5.72
C THR A 119 -16.66 3.61 -5.04
N THR A 120 -15.78 2.70 -4.60
CA THR A 120 -16.23 1.43 -4.01
C THR A 120 -16.34 1.49 -2.49
N HIS A 121 -15.85 2.57 -1.88
CA HIS A 121 -15.76 2.79 -0.44
C HIS A 121 -14.95 1.71 0.30
N LYS A 122 -13.86 1.24 -0.33
CA LYS A 122 -13.00 0.18 0.19
C LYS A 122 -11.54 0.59 0.16
N ALA A 123 -10.78 0.05 1.10
CA ALA A 123 -9.32 0.11 1.06
C ALA A 123 -8.75 -1.05 0.25
N TYR A 124 -7.60 -0.83 -0.37
CA TYR A 124 -6.86 -1.77 -1.20
C TYR A 124 -5.41 -1.86 -0.74
#